data_AF-A0A963V649-F1
#
_entry.id   AF-A0A963V649-F1
#
_cell.length_a   1.000
_cell.length_b   1.000
_cell.length_c   1.000
_cell.angle_alpha   90.00
_cell.angle_beta   90.00
_cell.angle_gamma   90.00
#
_symmetry.space_group_name_H-M   'P 1'
#
loop_
_entity.id
_entity.type
_entity.pdbx_description
1 polymer ?
#
loop_
_entity_poly.entity_id
_entity_poly.type
_entity_poly.pdbx_seq_one_letter_code
_entity_poly.pdbx_strand_id
1 'polypeptide(L)'
;QYFSRIHVDDIASVLAASIARPDLGAIYNVADDDPAPPEDVLAEAARLLGLPLPPAIPFEKAEMTPLARSFYAESKRVRNDRIAARLGVRLAYPDYRSGLRALLAEEQGKAGTGDQV
;
A
#
# COMPACT_ATOMS: atom_id res chain seq x y z
N GLN A 1 -2.51 -15.47 -0.07
CA GLN A 1 -1.98 -14.82 -1.31
C GLN A 1 -1.26 -13.55 -0.90
N TYR A 2 -0.30 -13.04 -1.67
CA TYR A 2 0.41 -11.78 -1.33
C TYR A 2 0.13 -10.70 -2.36
N PHE A 3 -0.11 -9.48 -1.88
CA PHE A 3 -0.16 -8.28 -2.70
C PHE A 3 0.91 -7.30 -2.27
N SER A 4 1.59 -6.70 -3.26
CA SER A 4 2.49 -5.56 -3.02
C SER A 4 1.66 -4.28 -2.95
N ARG A 5 2.05 -3.35 -2.10
CA ARG A 5 1.40 -2.06 -1.92
C ARG A 5 2.43 -0.95 -1.98
N ILE A 6 1.99 0.29 -2.02
CA ILE A 6 2.85 1.46 -1.86
C ILE A 6 1.99 2.62 -1.37
N HIS A 7 2.52 3.42 -0.44
CA HIS A 7 1.89 4.68 -0.04
C HIS A 7 2.05 5.74 -1.14
N VAL A 8 1.04 6.59 -1.33
CA VAL A 8 1.04 7.60 -2.41
C VAL A 8 2.22 8.58 -2.30
N ASP A 9 2.59 8.98 -1.08
CA ASP A 9 3.74 9.87 -0.86
C ASP A 9 5.08 9.24 -1.25
N ASP A 10 5.20 7.92 -1.13
CA ASP A 10 6.40 7.21 -1.59
C ASP A 10 6.45 7.12 -3.11
N ILE A 11 5.29 7.00 -3.79
CA ILE A 11 5.21 7.16 -5.25
C ILE A 11 5.70 8.55 -5.65
N ALA A 12 5.20 9.60 -4.99
CA ALA A 12 5.60 10.98 -5.26
C ALA A 12 7.11 11.18 -5.06
N SER A 13 7.66 10.61 -3.98
CA SER A 13 9.10 10.65 -3.69
C SER A 13 9.93 9.95 -4.76
N VAL A 14 9.49 8.78 -5.25
CA VAL A 14 10.16 8.07 -6.35
C VAL A 14 10.11 8.86 -7.65
N LEU A 15 8.95 9.42 -8.00
CA LEU A 15 8.79 10.23 -9.22
C LEU A 15 9.67 11.48 -9.17
N ALA A 16 9.67 12.21 -8.05
CA ALA A 16 10.53 13.37 -7.86
C ALA A 16 12.02 13.00 -7.99
N ALA A 17 12.44 11.89 -7.38
CA ALA A 17 13.80 11.41 -7.48
C ALA A 17 14.19 11.00 -8.90
N SER A 18 13.27 10.38 -9.66
CA SER A 18 13.49 10.01 -11.06
C SER A 18 13.58 11.23 -11.99
N ILE A 19 12.78 12.27 -11.74
CA ILE A 19 12.85 13.54 -12.49
C ILE A 19 14.20 14.22 -12.24
N ALA A 20 14.67 14.24 -10.98
CA ALA A 20 15.95 14.82 -10.61
C ALA A 20 17.17 14.00 -11.11
N ARG A 21 16.98 12.71 -11.38
CA ARG A 21 18.02 11.78 -11.87
C ARG A 21 17.53 10.96 -13.05
N PRO A 22 17.41 11.56 -14.25
CA PRO A 22 16.92 10.85 -15.43
C PRO A 22 17.79 9.64 -15.78
N ASP A 23 17.16 8.49 -16.00
CA ASP A 23 17.76 7.25 -16.49
C ASP A 23 16.89 6.72 -17.64
N LEU A 24 17.23 7.10 -18.88
CA LEU A 24 16.40 6.82 -20.05
C LEU A 24 16.24 5.31 -20.29
N GLY A 25 14.99 4.86 -20.42
CA GLY A 25 14.67 3.44 -20.59
C GLY A 25 14.68 2.62 -19.30
N ALA A 26 14.91 3.24 -18.14
CA ALA A 26 14.83 2.56 -16.86
C ALA A 26 13.40 2.17 -16.49
N ILE A 27 13.27 0.99 -15.87
CA ILE A 27 12.03 0.51 -15.26
C ILE A 27 12.30 0.33 -13.77
N TYR A 28 11.41 0.89 -12.96
CA TYR A 28 11.46 0.85 -11.51
C TYR A 28 10.20 0.18 -10.98
N ASN A 29 10.37 -0.83 -10.14
CA ASN A 29 9.27 -1.34 -9.32
C ASN A 29 9.06 -0.38 -8.16
N VAL A 30 7.81 0.04 -7.97
CA VAL A 30 7.40 0.96 -6.91
C VAL A 30 6.44 0.20 -6.00
N ALA A 31 7.01 -0.41 -4.97
CA ALA A 31 6.33 -1.21 -3.96
C ALA A 31 7.05 -1.02 -2.61
N ASP A 32 6.33 -1.24 -1.51
CA ASP A 32 6.87 -1.28 -0.16
C ASP A 32 7.70 -2.55 0.11
N ASP A 33 8.30 -2.64 1.31
CA ASP A 33 9.19 -3.74 1.69
C ASP A 33 8.42 -4.97 2.23
N ASP A 34 7.11 -4.84 2.46
CA ASP A 34 6.26 -5.85 3.11
C ASP A 34 5.09 -6.32 2.23
N PRO A 35 5.33 -7.22 1.26
CA PRO A 35 4.25 -7.90 0.57
C PRO A 35 3.40 -8.69 1.59
N ALA A 36 2.14 -8.28 1.75
CA ALA A 36 1.26 -8.81 2.78
C ALA A 36 -0.04 -9.39 2.18
N PRO A 37 -0.63 -10.42 2.82
CA PRO A 37 -1.97 -10.89 2.50
C PRO A 37 -3.02 -9.77 2.64
N PRO A 38 -4.07 -9.75 1.79
CA PRO A 38 -5.13 -8.74 1.89
C PRO A 38 -5.88 -8.81 3.23
N GLU A 39 -6.06 -10.02 3.79
CA GLU A 39 -6.68 -10.25 5.08
C GLU A 39 -5.93 -9.61 6.25
N ASP A 40 -4.59 -9.62 6.22
CA ASP A 40 -3.75 -9.04 7.28
C ASP A 40 -3.84 -7.51 7.30
N VAL A 41 -3.94 -6.90 6.10
CA VAL A 41 -4.13 -5.45 5.97
C VAL A 41 -5.51 -5.03 6.43
N LEU A 42 -6.54 -5.82 6.10
CA LEU A 42 -7.90 -5.60 6.59
C LEU A 42 -7.98 -5.72 8.11
N ALA A 43 -7.31 -6.72 8.69
CA ALA A 43 -7.29 -6.94 10.12
C ALA A 43 -6.59 -5.80 10.87
N GLU A 44 -5.47 -5.30 10.36
CA GLU A 44 -4.81 -4.14 10.94
C GLU A 44 -5.65 -2.87 10.83
N ALA A 45 -6.33 -2.64 9.71
CA ALA A 45 -7.24 -1.51 9.56
C ALA A 45 -8.41 -1.58 10.59
N ALA A 46 -9.04 -2.75 10.74
CA ALA A 46 -10.08 -2.95 11.74
C ALA A 46 -9.56 -2.71 13.17
N ARG A 47 -8.36 -3.22 13.48
CA ARG A 47 -7.69 -3.01 14.77
C ARG A 47 -7.43 -1.52 15.05
N LEU A 48 -6.91 -0.79 14.06
CA LEU A 48 -6.62 0.64 14.19
C LEU A 48 -7.91 1.48 14.39
N LEU A 49 -9.01 1.09 13.74
CA LEU A 49 -10.31 1.74 13.86
C LEU A 49 -11.10 1.30 15.11
N GLY A 50 -10.64 0.30 15.86
CA GLY A 50 -11.39 -0.28 16.98
C GLY A 50 -12.68 -1.01 16.55
N LEU A 51 -12.73 -1.47 15.29
CA LEU A 51 -13.88 -2.16 14.70
C LEU A 51 -13.71 -3.68 14.75
N PRO A 52 -14.80 -4.46 14.77
CA PRO A 52 -14.71 -5.90 14.67
C PRO A 52 -14.14 -6.30 13.30
N LEU A 53 -13.36 -7.39 13.30
CA LEU A 53 -12.87 -7.99 12.07
C LEU A 53 -14.05 -8.52 11.23
N PRO A 54 -14.15 -8.19 9.93
CA PRO A 54 -15.18 -8.75 9.05
C PRO A 54 -15.08 -10.29 8.96
N PRO A 55 -16.20 -10.99 8.76
CA PRO A 55 -16.19 -12.45 8.66
C PRO A 55 -15.39 -12.90 7.43
N ALA A 56 -14.56 -13.93 7.61
CA ALA A 56 -13.82 -14.53 6.50
C ALA A 56 -14.75 -15.35 5.60
N ILE A 57 -14.60 -15.20 4.29
CA ILE A 57 -15.30 -15.98 3.28
C ILE A 57 -14.26 -16.84 2.54
N PRO A 58 -14.42 -18.18 2.48
CA PRO A 58 -13.56 -19.03 1.68
C PRO A 58 -13.55 -18.59 0.22
N PHE A 59 -12.38 -18.59 -0.42
CA PHE A 59 -12.22 -18.09 -1.79
C PHE A 59 -13.17 -18.76 -2.80
N GLU A 60 -13.43 -20.05 -2.64
CA GLU A 60 -14.32 -20.83 -3.49
C GLU A 60 -15.79 -20.40 -3.38
N LYS A 61 -16.16 -19.81 -2.23
CA LYS A 61 -17.52 -19.34 -1.93
C LYS A 61 -17.68 -17.82 -2.11
N ALA A 62 -16.60 -17.11 -2.40
CA ALA A 62 -16.63 -15.68 -2.58
C ALA A 62 -17.26 -15.32 -3.93
N GLU A 63 -18.35 -14.55 -3.87
CA GLU A 63 -18.91 -13.90 -5.04
C GLU A 63 -18.01 -12.72 -5.43
N MET A 64 -17.31 -12.88 -6.55
CA MET A 64 -16.35 -11.92 -7.07
C MET A 64 -16.64 -11.67 -8.54
N THR A 65 -16.51 -10.41 -8.98
CA THR A 65 -16.49 -10.10 -10.41
C THR A 65 -15.31 -10.80 -11.08
N PRO A 66 -15.37 -11.07 -12.41
CA PRO A 66 -14.25 -11.69 -13.12
C PRO A 66 -12.91 -10.97 -12.92
N LEU A 67 -12.94 -9.63 -12.87
CA LEU A 67 -11.77 -8.79 -12.60
C LEU A 67 -11.25 -8.95 -11.18
N ALA A 68 -12.14 -8.94 -10.18
CA ALA A 68 -11.73 -9.18 -8.79
C ALA A 68 -11.08 -10.56 -8.66
N ARG A 69 -11.67 -11.58 -9.29
CA ARG A 69 -11.10 -12.94 -9.30
C ARG A 69 -9.74 -13.02 -10.00
N SER A 70 -9.49 -12.22 -11.06
CA SER A 70 -8.20 -12.25 -11.76
C SER A 70 -7.04 -11.75 -10.91
N PHE A 71 -7.28 -10.82 -9.95
CA PHE A 71 -6.24 -10.43 -8.99
C PHE A 71 -5.81 -11.61 -8.10
N TYR A 72 -6.72 -12.54 -7.82
CA TYR A 72 -6.40 -13.73 -7.03
C TYR A 72 -5.77 -14.85 -7.86
N ALA A 73 -5.70 -14.72 -9.20
CA ALA A 73 -5.04 -15.70 -10.06
C ALA A 73 -3.49 -15.63 -9.99
N GLU A 74 -2.93 -14.53 -9.49
CA GLU A 74 -1.49 -14.32 -9.41
C GLU A 74 -1.04 -13.91 -8.00
N SER A 75 0.07 -14.46 -7.51
CA SER A 75 0.69 -14.05 -6.25
C SER A 75 2.15 -13.72 -6.51
N LYS A 76 2.50 -12.44 -6.51
CA LYS A 76 3.87 -11.96 -6.79
C LYS A 76 4.39 -11.12 -5.62
N ARG A 77 5.66 -11.34 -5.29
CA ARG A 77 6.45 -10.47 -4.41
C ARG A 77 7.37 -9.64 -5.28
N VAL A 78 7.26 -8.33 -5.18
CA VAL A 78 7.97 -7.39 -6.06
C VAL A 78 9.14 -6.80 -5.30
N ARG A 79 10.37 -6.94 -5.82
CA ARG A 79 11.54 -6.26 -5.26
C ARG A 79 11.55 -4.80 -5.68
N ASN A 80 11.94 -3.92 -4.77
CA ASN A 80 12.05 -2.47 -4.98
C ASN A 80 13.52 -1.97 -4.92
N ASP A 81 14.52 -2.85 -4.81
CA ASP A 81 15.94 -2.51 -4.62
C ASP A 81 16.46 -1.40 -5.55
N ARG A 82 15.92 -1.31 -6.78
CA ARG A 82 16.35 -0.33 -7.78
C ARG A 82 16.01 1.11 -7.38
N ILE A 83 14.88 1.38 -6.72
CA ILE A 83 14.53 2.75 -6.29
C ILE A 83 15.46 3.22 -5.17
N ALA A 84 15.88 2.33 -4.27
CA ALA A 84 16.88 2.63 -3.26
C ALA A 84 18.27 2.83 -3.90
N ALA A 85 18.72 1.88 -4.71
CA ALA A 85 20.08 1.86 -5.24
C ALA A 85 20.36 2.94 -6.31
N ARG A 86 19.39 3.25 -7.17
CA ARG A 86 19.58 4.19 -8.30
C ARG A 86 19.02 5.57 -8.03
N LEU A 87 17.89 5.66 -7.34
CA LEU A 87 17.23 6.93 -7.06
C LEU A 87 17.51 7.44 -5.63
N GLY A 88 18.17 6.65 -4.79
CA GLY A 88 18.46 7.02 -3.40
C GLY A 88 17.22 7.21 -2.54
N VAL A 89 16.09 6.62 -2.95
CA VAL A 89 14.81 6.73 -2.23
C VAL A 89 14.88 5.89 -0.96
N ARG A 90 14.40 6.48 0.14
CA ARG A 90 14.08 5.77 1.38
C ARG A 90 12.60 5.91 1.62
N LEU A 91 11.90 4.79 1.76
CA LEU A 91 10.46 4.79 1.95
C LEU A 91 10.10 5.41 3.29
N ALA A 92 9.15 6.34 3.29
CA ALA A 92 8.54 6.87 4.51
C ALA A 92 7.63 5.80 5.15
N TYR A 93 7.01 4.97 4.31
CA TYR A 93 6.09 3.91 4.73
C TYR A 93 6.55 2.56 4.16
N PRO A 94 7.55 1.91 4.78
CA PRO A 94 8.13 0.66 4.27
C PRO A 94 7.20 -0.54 4.41
N ASP A 95 6.08 -0.41 5.12
CA ASP A 95 5.11 -1.47 5.33
C ASP A 95 3.67 -0.93 5.40
N TYR A 96 2.69 -1.82 5.26
CA TYR A 96 1.29 -1.44 5.31
C TYR A 96 0.86 -0.88 6.68
N ARG A 97 1.53 -1.25 7.78
CA ARG A 97 1.17 -0.82 9.14
C ARG A 97 1.54 0.64 9.39
N SER A 98 2.71 1.06 8.91
CA SER A 98 3.16 2.45 8.94
C SER A 98 2.28 3.32 8.05
N GLY A 99 1.97 2.87 6.83
CA GLY A 99 1.04 3.57 5.93
C GLY A 99 -0.36 3.72 6.52
N LEU A 100 -0.98 2.65 7.03
CA LEU A 100 -2.31 2.71 7.63
C LEU A 100 -2.37 3.62 8.87
N ARG A 101 -1.33 3.63 9.72
CA ARG A 101 -1.24 4.54 10.87
C ARG A 101 -1.17 6.00 10.44
N ALA A 102 -0.42 6.30 9.40
CA ALA A 102 -0.30 7.66 8.87
C ALA A 102 -1.62 8.15 8.28
N LEU A 103 -2.29 7.30 7.47
CA LEU A 103 -3.61 7.60 6.93
C LEU A 103 -4.63 7.87 8.05
N LEU A 104 -4.67 7.05 9.09
CA LEU A 104 -5.57 7.27 10.21
C LEU A 104 -5.30 8.60 10.93
N ALA A 105 -4.03 8.91 11.18
CA ALA A 105 -3.64 10.17 11.82
C ALA A 105 -4.05 11.39 10.96
N GLU A 106 -3.89 11.29 9.64
CA GLU A 106 -4.31 12.34 8.70
C GLU A 106 -5.83 12.54 8.72
N GLU A 107 -6.61 11.45 8.67
CA GLU A 107 -8.07 11.51 8.72
C GLU A 107 -8.59 12.06 10.05
N GLN A 108 -7.96 11.71 11.18
CA GLN A 108 -8.29 12.28 12.49
C GLN A 108 -7.96 13.78 12.58
N GLY A 109 -6.87 14.22 11.95
CA GLY A 109 -6.52 15.64 11.85
C GLY A 109 -7.51 16.45 11.01
N LYS A 110 -8.03 15.85 9.92
CA LYS A 110 -9.09 16.46 9.09
C LYS A 110 -10.41 16.58 9.86
N ALA A 111 -10.80 15.53 10.59
CA ALA A 111 -12.02 15.53 11.40
C ALA A 111 -12.03 16.64 12.48
N GLY A 112 -10.87 17.01 13.03
CA GLY A 112 -10.75 18.11 14.00
C GLY A 112 -10.88 19.52 13.41
N THR A 113 -10.88 19.67 12.08
CA THR A 113 -10.88 20.98 11.39
C THR A 113 -12.23 21.29 10.73
N GLY A 114 -13.20 20.37 10.76
CA GLY A 114 -14.44 20.44 9.98
C GLY A 114 -15.68 21.02 10.67
N ASP A 115 -15.61 21.45 11.93
CA ASP A 115 -16.81 21.83 12.72
C ASP A 115 -16.91 23.34 13.02
N GLN A 116 -16.29 24.19 12.20
CA GLN A 116 -16.44 25.65 12.27
C GLN A 116 -16.67 26.27 10.88
N VAL A 117 -17.87 26.06 10.30
CA VAL A 117 -18.52 27.00 9.36
C VAL A 117 -20.03 26.93 9.57
#